data_AF-A0A382ZYZ9-F1
#
_entry.id   AF-A0A382ZYZ9-F1
#
_cell.length_a   1.000
_cell.length_b   1.000
_cell.length_c   1.000
_cell.angle_alpha   90.00
_cell.angle_beta   90.00
_cell.angle_gamma   90.00
#
_symmetry.space_group_name_H-M   'P 1'
#
loop_
_entity.id
_entity.type
_entity.pdbx_description
1 polymer ?
#
loop_
_entity_poly.entity_id
_entity_poly.type
_entity_poly.pdbx_seq_one_letter_code
_entity_poly.pdbx_strand_id
1 'polypeptide(L)'
;VNTEHDVPFPFNWRPPLFFWKLIFLEKGSYQPDPSRSKSWNRGAYLSNALAHCGECHTPRNLLGGLNPSMHYAGSEEGPEGELTPNITPDLETGIGNWSIEDIVWLLQTGMKPDSDNVQGLMSESTENGYAHLPLEDLHAIAEYLSSLPPIHLPRESKTQESEMEW
;
A
#
# COMPACT_ATOMS: atom_id res chain seq x y z
N VAL A 1 4.64 -28.28 -20.87
CA VAL A 1 5.98 -28.12 -21.50
C VAL A 1 6.49 -26.75 -21.06
N ASN A 2 7.59 -26.69 -20.34
CA ASN A 2 8.21 -25.43 -19.96
C ASN A 2 9.01 -24.93 -21.16
N THR A 3 8.57 -23.87 -21.82
CA THR A 3 9.31 -23.23 -22.92
C THR A 3 10.45 -22.38 -22.38
N GLU A 4 11.48 -22.14 -23.17
CA GLU A 4 12.50 -21.16 -22.79
C GLU A 4 11.86 -19.78 -22.60
N HIS A 5 12.33 -19.06 -21.58
CA HIS A 5 11.89 -17.70 -21.30
C HIS A 5 12.49 -16.75 -22.33
N ASP A 6 11.80 -16.57 -23.45
CA ASP A 6 12.12 -15.55 -24.44
C ASP A 6 11.09 -14.42 -24.35
N VAL A 7 11.58 -13.20 -24.18
CA VAL A 7 10.74 -12.00 -24.09
C VAL A 7 10.93 -11.24 -25.41
N PRO A 8 9.90 -11.07 -26.25
CA PRO A 8 10.07 -10.47 -27.56
C PRO A 8 10.42 -8.98 -27.47
N PHE A 9 11.01 -8.45 -28.55
CA PHE A 9 11.16 -7.01 -28.72
C PHE A 9 9.79 -6.29 -28.61
N PRO A 10 9.71 -5.13 -27.93
CA PRO A 10 10.83 -4.33 -27.40
C PRO A 10 11.29 -4.69 -25.98
N PHE A 11 10.65 -5.66 -25.32
CA PHE A 11 10.88 -5.94 -23.90
C PHE A 11 12.18 -6.72 -23.63
N ASN A 12 12.83 -7.31 -24.64
CA ASN A 12 14.21 -7.79 -24.54
C ASN A 12 15.26 -6.67 -24.49
N TRP A 13 14.93 -5.44 -24.90
CA TRP A 13 15.84 -4.30 -24.89
C TRP A 13 15.92 -3.70 -23.48
N ARG A 14 16.96 -4.06 -22.72
CA ARG A 14 17.12 -3.69 -21.30
C ARG A 14 17.69 -2.29 -20.98
N PRO A 15 18.33 -1.51 -21.87
CA PRO A 15 18.83 -0.18 -21.52
C PRO A 15 17.80 0.78 -20.90
N PRO A 16 16.52 0.84 -21.34
CA PRO A 16 15.50 1.64 -20.66
C PRO A 16 15.33 1.27 -19.19
N LEU A 17 15.37 -0.02 -18.85
CA LEU A 17 15.30 -0.49 -17.47
C LEU A 17 16.51 -0.03 -16.65
N PHE A 18 17.69 0.10 -17.25
CA PHE A 18 18.85 0.67 -16.57
C PHE A 18 18.60 2.13 -16.17
N PHE A 19 18.12 2.97 -17.10
CA PHE A 19 17.81 4.37 -16.80
C PHE A 19 16.66 4.52 -15.80
N TRP A 20 15.60 3.70 -15.94
CA TRP A 20 14.50 3.66 -14.99
C TRP A 20 14.99 3.35 -13.56
N LYS A 21 15.88 2.37 -13.41
CA LYS A 21 16.49 2.04 -12.12
C LYS A 21 17.33 3.19 -11.56
N LEU A 22 18.03 3.97 -12.39
CA LEU A 22 18.77 5.13 -11.89
C LEU A 22 17.88 6.20 -11.26
N ILE A 23 16.61 6.26 -11.65
CA ILE A 23 15.64 7.24 -11.14
C ILE A 23 14.90 6.71 -9.92
N PHE A 24 14.45 5.44 -9.96
CA PHE A 24 13.49 4.90 -8.97
C PHE A 24 14.03 3.82 -8.03
N LEU A 25 15.22 3.25 -8.30
CA LEU A 25 15.78 2.21 -7.43
C LEU A 25 16.56 2.82 -6.27
N GLU A 26 15.99 2.76 -5.07
CA GLU A 26 16.74 2.96 -3.85
C GLU A 26 17.44 1.63 -3.46
N LYS A 27 18.77 1.63 -3.47
CA LYS A 27 19.56 0.46 -3.10
C LYS A 27 19.87 0.49 -1.61
N GLY A 28 19.47 -0.54 -0.90
CA GLY A 28 19.84 -0.72 0.50
C GLY A 28 18.88 -1.63 1.24
N SER A 29 19.19 -1.85 2.52
CA SER A 29 18.24 -2.40 3.48
C SER A 29 17.66 -1.28 4.32
N TYR A 30 16.45 -1.50 4.84
CA TYR A 30 15.85 -0.63 5.85
C TYR A 30 16.84 -0.30 6.98
N GLN A 31 16.88 0.97 7.36
CA GLN A 31 17.69 1.47 8.48
C GLN A 31 16.76 2.01 9.58
N PRO A 32 16.84 1.49 10.81
CA PRO A 32 16.05 2.00 11.92
C PRO A 32 16.35 3.48 12.20
N ASP A 33 15.32 4.27 12.45
CA ASP A 33 15.42 5.64 12.93
C ASP A 33 15.72 5.63 14.45
N PRO A 34 16.88 6.11 14.90
CA PRO A 34 17.26 6.09 16.31
C PRO A 34 16.41 7.03 17.19
N SER A 35 15.65 7.95 16.59
CA SER A 35 14.73 8.84 17.31
C SER A 35 13.37 8.21 17.60
N ARG A 36 13.08 7.05 17.01
CA ARG A 36 11.78 6.37 17.10
C ARG A 36 11.83 5.16 18.03
N SER A 37 10.66 4.74 18.49
CA SER A 37 10.52 3.55 19.34
C SER A 37 10.96 2.28 18.58
N LYS A 38 11.25 1.20 19.32
CA LYS A 38 11.53 -0.11 18.70
C LYS A 38 10.31 -0.65 17.95
N SER A 39 9.12 -0.44 18.51
CA SER A 39 7.85 -0.86 17.91
C SER A 39 7.58 -0.11 16.61
N TRP A 40 7.71 1.22 16.61
CA TRP A 40 7.62 2.04 15.40
C TRP A 40 8.58 1.57 14.30
N ASN A 41 9.85 1.33 14.65
CA ASN A 41 10.84 0.85 13.69
C ASN A 41 10.53 -0.54 13.15
N ARG A 42 9.94 -1.41 13.98
CA ARG A 42 9.45 -2.73 13.56
C ARG A 42 8.30 -2.59 12.58
N GLY A 43 7.35 -1.71 12.84
CA GLY A 43 6.23 -1.40 11.94
C GLY A 43 6.70 -0.85 10.61
N ALA A 44 7.55 0.17 10.65
CA ALA A 44 8.15 0.75 9.45
C ALA A 44 8.90 -0.28 8.60
N TYR A 45 9.64 -1.19 9.23
CA TYR A 45 10.31 -2.29 8.55
C TYR A 45 9.30 -3.26 7.91
N LEU A 46 8.28 -3.69 8.67
CA LEU A 46 7.26 -4.61 8.17
C LEU A 46 6.51 -4.00 6.98
N SER A 47 6.02 -2.77 7.11
CA SER A 47 5.23 -2.10 6.07
C SER A 47 6.03 -1.78 4.81
N ASN A 48 7.25 -1.24 4.96
CA ASN A 48 8.02 -0.77 3.80
C ASN A 48 8.89 -1.85 3.14
N ALA A 49 9.54 -2.69 3.94
CA ALA A 49 10.60 -3.57 3.45
C ALA A 49 10.14 -5.02 3.23
N LEU A 50 9.16 -5.52 3.99
CA LEU A 50 8.68 -6.90 3.86
C LEU A 50 7.32 -6.98 3.16
N ALA A 51 6.35 -6.19 3.60
CA ALA A 51 4.99 -6.20 3.08
C ALA A 51 4.81 -5.35 1.83
N HIS A 52 5.67 -4.34 1.65
CA HIS A 52 5.62 -3.41 0.52
C HIS A 52 4.25 -2.73 0.37
N CYS A 53 3.64 -2.27 1.48
CA CYS A 53 2.31 -1.65 1.48
C CYS A 53 2.21 -0.51 0.44
N GLY A 54 3.31 0.21 0.22
CA GLY A 54 3.38 1.30 -0.74
C GLY A 54 3.20 0.90 -2.20
N GLU A 55 3.42 -0.35 -2.58
CA GLU A 55 3.30 -0.79 -3.98
C GLU A 55 1.85 -0.77 -4.49
N CYS A 56 0.89 -0.95 -3.58
CA CYS A 56 -0.54 -0.81 -3.86
C CYS A 56 -1.06 0.55 -3.39
N HIS A 57 -0.68 0.99 -2.19
CA HIS A 57 -1.24 2.18 -1.56
C HIS A 57 -0.57 3.50 -1.98
N THR A 58 0.32 3.50 -2.98
CA THR A 58 0.94 4.74 -3.49
C THR A 58 0.69 4.82 -5.00
N PRO A 59 0.21 5.95 -5.53
CA PRO A 59 -0.07 6.06 -6.95
C PRO A 59 1.26 6.09 -7.73
N ARG A 60 1.22 5.61 -8.97
CA ARG A 60 2.38 5.65 -9.89
C ARG A 60 2.36 6.91 -10.73
N ASN A 61 3.55 7.43 -11.05
CA ASN A 61 3.73 8.50 -12.02
C ASN A 61 3.74 7.95 -13.46
N LEU A 62 3.78 8.85 -14.45
CA LEU A 62 3.76 8.50 -15.88
C LEU A 62 4.91 7.58 -16.33
N LEU A 63 6.00 7.48 -15.56
CA LEU A 63 7.13 6.59 -15.83
C LEU A 63 7.00 5.24 -15.08
N GLY A 64 5.87 4.98 -14.42
CA GLY A 64 5.58 3.75 -13.69
C GLY A 64 6.25 3.63 -12.31
N GLY A 65 6.98 4.66 -11.87
CA GLY A 65 7.55 4.70 -10.51
C GLY A 65 6.49 5.16 -9.48
N LEU A 66 6.62 4.73 -8.23
CA LEU A 66 5.77 5.25 -7.15
C LEU A 66 5.96 6.77 -6.99
N ASN A 67 4.90 7.50 -6.68
CA ASN A 67 4.97 8.92 -6.36
C ASN A 67 5.27 9.11 -4.86
N PRO A 68 6.50 9.51 -4.47
CA PRO A 68 6.87 9.63 -3.07
C PRO A 68 6.11 10.74 -2.33
N SER A 69 5.57 11.75 -3.03
CA SER A 69 4.78 12.80 -2.39
C SER A 69 3.38 12.34 -1.98
N MET A 70 2.95 11.18 -2.50
CA MET A 70 1.63 10.57 -2.25
C MET A 70 1.78 9.21 -1.57
N HIS A 71 2.88 9.02 -0.82
CA HIS A 71 3.18 7.76 -0.15
C HIS A 71 2.00 7.33 0.72
N TYR A 72 1.47 6.13 0.45
CA TYR A 72 0.34 5.53 1.16
C TYR A 72 -1.02 6.24 1.00
N ALA A 73 -1.10 7.25 0.13
CA ALA A 73 -2.32 8.03 -0.11
C ALA A 73 -3.40 7.29 -0.90
N GLY A 74 -3.18 6.04 -1.29
CA GLY A 74 -4.07 5.25 -2.14
C GLY A 74 -3.85 5.49 -3.63
N SER A 75 -4.62 4.81 -4.46
CA SER A 75 -4.59 4.94 -5.91
C SER A 75 -5.95 4.59 -6.51
N GLU A 76 -6.45 5.44 -7.42
CA GLU A 76 -7.68 5.14 -8.17
C GLU A 76 -7.47 4.05 -9.23
N GLU A 77 -6.25 3.94 -9.75
CA GLU A 77 -5.80 2.92 -10.70
C GLU A 77 -4.78 1.99 -10.02
N GLY A 78 -5.22 1.33 -8.94
CA GLY A 78 -4.40 0.35 -8.23
C GLY A 78 -4.15 -0.92 -9.05
N PRO A 79 -3.58 -1.97 -8.43
CA PRO A 79 -3.34 -3.23 -9.09
C PRO A 79 -4.61 -3.77 -9.76
N GLU A 80 -4.47 -4.32 -10.97
CA GLU A 80 -5.60 -4.84 -11.77
C GLU A 80 -6.66 -3.78 -12.15
N GLY A 81 -6.37 -2.49 -11.97
CA GLY A 81 -7.31 -1.40 -12.22
C GLY A 81 -8.31 -1.21 -11.07
N GLU A 82 -8.10 -1.89 -9.94
CA GLU A 82 -8.94 -1.78 -8.75
C GLU A 82 -8.52 -0.60 -7.87
N LEU A 83 -9.51 -0.01 -7.20
CA LEU A 83 -9.25 1.09 -6.28
C LEU A 83 -8.48 0.59 -5.05
N THR A 84 -7.41 1.29 -4.70
CA THR A 84 -6.67 1.05 -3.45
C THR A 84 -6.84 2.25 -2.51
N PRO A 85 -7.31 2.05 -1.27
CA PRO A 85 -7.67 3.15 -0.38
C PRO A 85 -6.44 3.88 0.18
N ASN A 86 -6.66 5.11 0.65
CA ASN A 86 -5.68 5.88 1.41
C ASN A 86 -5.53 5.28 2.82
N ILE A 87 -4.30 4.99 3.24
CA ILE A 87 -3.98 4.44 4.57
C ILE A 87 -3.12 5.39 5.41
N THR A 88 -3.04 6.66 5.03
CA THR A 88 -2.49 7.72 5.87
C THR A 88 -3.52 8.14 6.93
N PRO A 89 -3.11 8.77 8.05
CA PRO A 89 -4.04 9.18 9.11
C PRO A 89 -4.85 10.44 8.75
N ASP A 90 -5.18 10.63 7.47
CA ASP A 90 -6.14 11.66 7.04
C ASP A 90 -7.54 11.35 7.57
N LEU A 91 -8.23 12.35 8.10
CA LEU A 91 -9.52 12.19 8.78
C LEU A 91 -10.70 11.97 7.83
N GLU A 92 -10.60 12.40 6.58
CA GLU A 92 -11.72 12.35 5.63
C GLU A 92 -11.55 11.24 4.61
N THR A 93 -10.33 11.05 4.13
CA THR A 93 -10.02 10.17 3.00
C THR A 93 -9.22 8.94 3.42
N GLY A 94 -8.60 8.95 4.59
CA GLY A 94 -7.74 7.89 5.11
C GLY A 94 -8.25 7.20 6.38
N ILE A 95 -7.32 6.69 7.17
CA ILE A 95 -7.60 5.92 8.40
C ILE A 95 -7.54 6.78 9.68
N GLY A 96 -7.61 8.11 9.56
CA GLY A 96 -7.43 9.02 10.70
C GLY A 96 -8.45 8.87 11.83
N ASN A 97 -9.62 8.30 11.54
CA ASN A 97 -10.66 8.02 12.54
C ASN A 97 -10.57 6.61 13.14
N TRP A 98 -9.62 5.79 12.69
CA TRP A 98 -9.47 4.42 13.18
C TRP A 98 -8.53 4.41 14.38
N SER A 99 -8.89 3.62 15.39
CA SER A 99 -7.97 3.31 16.48
C SER A 99 -6.84 2.37 16.01
N ILE A 100 -5.82 2.21 16.84
CA ILE A 100 -4.77 1.21 16.59
C ILE A 100 -5.39 -0.19 16.53
N GLU A 101 -6.33 -0.47 17.42
CA GLU A 101 -7.04 -1.73 17.53
C GLU A 101 -7.90 -2.01 16.29
N ASP A 102 -8.49 -1.00 15.68
CA ASP A 102 -9.24 -1.11 14.42
C ASP A 102 -8.32 -1.56 13.27
N ILE A 103 -7.12 -0.99 13.17
CA ILE A 103 -6.14 -1.37 12.15
C ILE A 103 -5.65 -2.80 12.40
N VAL A 104 -5.36 -3.13 13.66
CA VAL A 104 -4.95 -4.50 14.06
C VAL A 104 -6.05 -5.51 13.73
N TRP A 105 -7.30 -5.17 14.02
CA TRP A 105 -8.46 -6.02 13.75
C TRP A 105 -8.62 -6.30 12.25
N LEU A 106 -8.47 -5.27 11.41
CA LEU A 106 -8.48 -5.43 9.96
C LEU A 106 -7.35 -6.35 9.49
N LEU A 107 -6.12 -6.13 9.94
CA LEU A 107 -4.98 -6.96 9.53
C LEU A 107 -5.09 -8.40 10.03
N GLN A 108 -5.81 -8.63 11.12
CA GLN A 108 -6.01 -9.96 11.68
C GLN A 108 -7.16 -10.73 11.01
N THR A 109 -8.21 -10.02 10.58
CA THR A 109 -9.49 -10.67 10.19
C THR A 109 -10.02 -10.27 8.83
N GLY A 110 -9.49 -9.20 8.25
CA GLY A 110 -10.02 -8.57 7.04
C GLY A 110 -11.24 -7.67 7.29
N MET A 111 -11.73 -7.57 8.53
CA MET A 111 -12.92 -6.78 8.86
C MET A 111 -12.56 -5.33 9.21
N LYS A 112 -13.33 -4.39 8.67
CA LYS A 112 -13.24 -2.96 8.97
C LYS A 112 -14.13 -2.58 10.17
N PRO A 113 -13.91 -1.42 10.81
CA PRO A 113 -14.71 -0.96 11.96
C PRO A 113 -16.19 -0.71 11.63
N ASP A 114 -16.49 -0.42 10.37
CA ASP A 114 -17.85 -0.23 9.85
C ASP A 114 -18.59 -1.55 9.58
N SER A 115 -18.02 -2.69 9.99
CA SER A 115 -18.53 -4.06 9.78
C SER A 115 -18.54 -4.54 8.33
N ASP A 116 -17.93 -3.80 7.41
CA ASP A 116 -17.62 -4.28 6.06
C ASP A 116 -16.23 -4.95 6.04
N ASN A 117 -15.84 -5.58 4.94
CA ASN A 117 -14.58 -6.33 4.84
C ASN A 117 -13.70 -5.84 3.69
N VAL A 118 -12.40 -6.09 3.78
CA VAL A 118 -11.49 -5.95 2.64
C VAL A 118 -11.82 -6.99 1.58
N GLN A 119 -11.60 -6.64 0.32
CA GLN A 119 -11.91 -7.48 -0.84
C GLN A 119 -10.68 -7.61 -1.75
N GLY A 120 -10.77 -8.51 -2.74
CA GLY A 120 -9.73 -8.71 -3.75
C GLY A 120 -8.37 -9.03 -3.14
N LEU A 121 -7.32 -8.42 -3.69
CA LEU A 121 -5.93 -8.65 -3.30
C LEU A 121 -5.64 -8.31 -1.83
N MET A 122 -6.39 -7.38 -1.23
CA MET A 122 -6.21 -7.06 0.19
C MET A 122 -6.77 -8.18 1.08
N SER A 123 -7.88 -8.83 0.68
CA SER A 123 -8.39 -10.03 1.38
C SER A 123 -7.35 -11.15 1.35
N GLU A 124 -6.77 -11.43 0.18
CA GLU A 124 -5.73 -12.45 0.03
C GLU A 124 -4.48 -12.14 0.87
N SER A 125 -4.05 -10.87 0.87
CA SER A 125 -2.89 -10.41 1.66
C SER A 125 -3.10 -10.57 3.16
N THR A 126 -4.33 -10.32 3.63
CA THR A 126 -4.70 -10.54 5.03
C THR A 126 -4.78 -12.03 5.35
N GLU A 127 -5.58 -12.79 4.62
CA GLU A 127 -5.85 -14.21 4.90
C GLU A 127 -4.58 -15.07 4.85
N ASN A 128 -3.70 -14.86 3.86
CA ASN A 128 -2.51 -15.68 3.66
C ASN A 128 -1.23 -15.07 4.25
N GLY A 129 -1.33 -13.86 4.81
CA GLY A 129 -0.18 -13.10 5.30
C GLY A 129 -0.40 -12.54 6.68
N TYR A 130 -1.07 -11.38 6.77
CA TYR A 130 -1.15 -10.60 8.00
C TYR A 130 -1.88 -11.30 9.15
N ALA A 131 -2.90 -12.11 8.86
CA ALA A 131 -3.65 -12.87 9.86
C ALA A 131 -2.79 -13.87 10.65
N HIS A 132 -1.61 -14.21 10.13
CA HIS A 132 -0.65 -15.13 10.76
C HIS A 132 0.49 -14.41 11.49
N LEU A 133 0.53 -13.08 11.48
CA LEU A 133 1.55 -12.33 12.19
C LEU A 133 1.30 -12.35 13.70
N PRO A 134 2.38 -12.30 14.51
CA PRO A 134 2.24 -12.05 15.94
C PRO A 134 1.52 -10.73 16.21
N LEU A 135 0.75 -10.70 17.29
CA LEU A 135 -0.05 -9.53 17.64
C LEU A 135 0.82 -8.28 17.84
N GLU A 136 2.03 -8.42 18.36
CA GLU A 136 3.00 -7.33 18.49
C GLU A 136 3.43 -6.72 17.16
N ASP A 137 3.51 -7.52 16.10
CA ASP A 137 3.89 -7.05 14.77
C ASP A 137 2.73 -6.30 14.11
N LEU A 138 1.48 -6.76 14.34
CA LEU A 138 0.29 -6.03 13.90
C LEU A 138 0.17 -4.66 14.58
N HIS A 139 0.40 -4.60 15.89
CA HIS A 139 0.42 -3.32 16.61
C HIS A 139 1.55 -2.41 16.13
N ALA A 140 2.73 -2.96 15.84
CA ALA A 140 3.84 -2.19 15.30
C ALA A 140 3.48 -1.57 13.94
N ILE A 141 2.86 -2.35 13.03
CA ILE A 141 2.36 -1.85 11.74
C ILE A 141 1.35 -0.72 11.96
N ALA A 142 0.36 -0.93 12.84
CA ALA A 142 -0.64 0.09 13.14
C ALA A 142 -0.02 1.37 13.73
N GLU A 143 0.91 1.27 14.69
CA GLU A 143 1.64 2.42 15.26
C GLU A 143 2.38 3.19 14.17
N TYR A 144 3.03 2.48 13.24
CA TYR A 144 3.71 3.11 12.12
C TYR A 144 2.74 3.85 11.20
N LEU A 145 1.66 3.21 10.74
CA LEU A 145 0.69 3.82 9.83
C LEU A 145 0.02 5.06 10.44
N SER A 146 -0.41 4.98 11.70
CA SER A 146 -1.03 6.11 12.40
C SER A 146 -0.06 7.29 12.64
N SER A 147 1.24 7.08 12.51
CA SER A 147 2.25 8.13 12.70
C SER A 147 2.62 8.90 11.42
N LEU A 148 2.14 8.44 10.27
CA LEU A 148 2.49 9.01 8.97
C LEU A 148 1.93 10.43 8.81
N PRO A 149 2.54 11.26 7.96
CA PRO A 149 1.90 12.51 7.55
C PRO A 149 0.55 12.22 6.88
N PRO A 150 -0.54 12.92 7.25
CA PRO A 150 -1.82 12.77 6.58
C PRO A 150 -1.72 13.35 5.16
N ILE A 151 -2.29 12.63 4.19
CA ILE A 151 -2.41 13.11 2.81
C ILE A 151 -3.88 13.05 2.44
N HIS A 152 -4.45 14.19 2.11
CA HIS A 152 -5.85 14.28 1.70
C HIS A 152 -5.96 13.98 0.20
N LEU A 153 -6.65 12.89 -0.15
CA LEU A 153 -6.91 12.50 -1.54
C LEU A 153 -8.41 12.20 -1.71
N PRO A 154 -9.24 13.20 -2.03
CA PRO A 154 -10.67 13.02 -2.17
C PRO A 154 -10.95 12.14 -3.39
N ARG A 155 -11.84 11.17 -3.22
CA ARG A 155 -12.27 10.29 -4.32
C ARG A 155 -13.23 11.05 -5.23
N GLU A 156 -13.05 10.96 -6.54
CA GLU A 156 -14.14 11.27 -7.45
C GLU A 156 -15.20 10.16 -7.35
N SER A 157 -16.41 10.50 -6.90
CA SER A 157 -17.48 9.52 -6.76
C SER A 157 -18.01 9.11 -8.14
N LYS A 158 -17.78 7.87 -8.58
CA LYS A 158 -18.44 7.29 -9.76
C LYS A 158 -19.98 7.23 -9.66
N THR A 159 -20.57 7.59 -8.52
CA THR A 159 -22.02 7.63 -8.30
C THR A 159 -22.75 8.66 -9.18
N GLN A 160 -22.08 9.67 -9.72
CA GLN A 160 -22.74 10.70 -10.55
C GLN A 160 -23.01 10.28 -12.01
N GLU A 161 -22.39 9.20 -12.52
CA GLU A 161 -22.66 8.72 -13.89
C GLU A 161 -23.91 7.81 -13.96
N SER A 162 -24.20 7.03 -12.91
CA SER A 162 -25.36 6.12 -12.92
C SER A 162 -26.72 6.78 -12.64
N GLU A 163 -26.74 8.03 -12.15
CA GLU A 163 -27.97 8.81 -11.93
C GLU A 163 -28.39 9.63 -13.16
N MET A 164 -27.55 9.72 -14.20
CA MET A 164 -27.82 10.47 -15.44
C MET A 164 -28.24 9.60 -16.64
N GLU A 165 -28.42 8.28 -16.46
CA GLU A 165 -28.84 7.34 -17.52
C GLU A 165 -30.32 6.87 -17.42
N TRP A 166 -31.21 7.67 -16.80
CA TRP A 166 -32.67 7.43 -16.82
C TRP A 166 -33.45 8.67 -17.23
#